data_AF-G5EQI1-F1
#
_entry.id   AF-G5EQI1-F1
#
_cell.length_a   1.000
_cell.length_b   1.000
_cell.length_c   1.000
_cell.angle_alpha   90.00
_cell.angle_beta   90.00
_cell.angle_gamma   90.00
#
_symmetry.space_group_name_H-M   'P 1'
#
loop_
_entity.id
_entity.type
_entity.pdbx_description
1 polymer ?
#
loop_
_entity_poly.entity_id
_entity_poly.type
_entity_poly.pdbx_seq_one_letter_code
_entity_poly.pdbx_strand_id
1 'polypeptide(L)'
;MITEWWHSLLSKWAWDDPMLLLGLASFVATALIPIVLWRAGAKQVKRDSELQAKILANLTSVSQLQRRDALLGIVPQASDPTHLALLWKEIREYEGADWDFLLNHLRANPALALPGTSTGVKVQDNLTDATVSNYVDGLERRYAESDGYPPYPGLLQFIAEVTRQGSKVEVSRIVELVTGPTAEKQRPGHSFYRELVTALPQVASPLLDAVERIDSRAPGGLKLNVLTGALLAVKDLEMGRQGPGSEADEVDELKRDIADALAYLLHRDVLRSFDRWEIKGSTDSVTATAAWLIRAVGWVADADSHLAMRMIQNLAVAIESVPESDRIGGWGIDDVDVRQGFAWISEKCPELWETYGEGLEKAATEIGPWKETSPRKMSLPPKH
;
A
#
# COMPACT_ATOMS: atom_id res chain seq x y z
N MET A 1 3.11 -32.48 -34.42
CA MET A 1 3.05 -31.21 -33.66
C MET A 1 2.96 -31.38 -32.14
N ILE A 2 1.92 -32.00 -31.54
CA ILE A 2 1.86 -32.24 -30.07
C ILE A 2 2.89 -33.28 -29.59
N THR A 3 3.13 -34.33 -30.38
CA THR A 3 4.06 -35.42 -30.04
C THR A 3 5.54 -35.02 -30.17
N GLU A 4 5.89 -34.22 -31.18
CA GLU A 4 7.27 -33.77 -31.42
C GLU A 4 7.75 -32.74 -30.38
N TRP A 5 6.85 -31.88 -29.90
CA TRP A 5 7.17 -30.95 -28.81
C TRP A 5 7.38 -31.69 -27.48
N TRP A 6 6.62 -32.76 -27.22
CA TRP A 6 6.76 -33.55 -26.00
C TRP A 6 8.13 -34.28 -25.95
N HIS A 7 8.55 -34.86 -27.07
CA HIS A 7 9.88 -35.46 -27.17
C HIS A 7 11.02 -34.42 -27.03
N SER A 8 10.81 -33.19 -27.53
CA SER A 8 11.77 -32.08 -27.39
C SER A 8 11.88 -31.58 -25.95
N LEU A 9 10.75 -31.49 -25.22
CA LEU A 9 10.73 -31.07 -23.81
C LEU A 9 11.36 -32.13 -22.89
N LEU A 10 11.04 -33.41 -23.11
CA LEU A 10 11.63 -34.55 -22.37
C LEU A 10 13.13 -34.71 -22.63
N SER A 11 13.61 -34.38 -23.84
CA SER A 11 15.03 -34.54 -24.20
C SER A 11 15.97 -33.48 -23.63
N LYS A 12 15.44 -32.34 -23.17
CA LYS A 12 16.23 -31.19 -22.69
C LYS A 12 16.24 -31.05 -21.17
N TRP A 13 15.66 -32.01 -20.45
CA TRP A 13 15.35 -31.88 -19.03
C TRP A 13 16.30 -32.71 -18.16
N ALA A 14 16.85 -32.11 -17.11
CA ALA A 14 17.74 -32.77 -16.17
C ALA A 14 16.90 -33.61 -15.19
N TRP A 15 17.11 -34.93 -15.20
CA TRP A 15 16.31 -35.94 -14.51
C TRP A 15 16.66 -36.12 -13.02
N ASP A 16 17.38 -35.17 -12.43
CA ASP A 16 18.12 -35.41 -11.20
C ASP A 16 17.38 -35.00 -9.91
N ASP A 17 16.11 -34.58 -9.99
CA ASP A 17 15.30 -34.22 -8.80
C ASP A 17 14.11 -35.18 -8.56
N PRO A 18 14.21 -36.10 -7.58
CA PRO A 18 13.17 -37.08 -7.25
C PRO A 18 11.86 -36.49 -6.69
N MET A 19 11.90 -35.33 -6.02
CA MET A 19 10.68 -34.71 -5.46
C MET A 19 9.83 -34.07 -6.56
N LEU A 20 10.48 -33.45 -7.55
CA LEU A 20 9.81 -32.91 -8.73
C LEU A 20 9.16 -34.01 -9.59
N LEU A 21 9.80 -35.18 -9.69
CA LEU A 21 9.25 -36.33 -10.40
C LEU A 21 7.99 -36.92 -9.74
N LEU A 22 7.95 -36.97 -8.40
CA LEU A 22 6.76 -37.40 -7.66
C LEU A 22 5.61 -36.40 -7.79
N GLY A 23 5.91 -35.10 -7.69
CA GLY A 23 4.93 -34.03 -7.90
C GLY A 23 4.35 -34.04 -9.32
N LEU A 24 5.19 -34.27 -10.33
CA LEU A 24 4.79 -34.31 -11.73
C LEU A 24 4.09 -35.63 -12.12
N ALA A 25 4.50 -36.78 -11.58
CA ALA A 25 3.80 -38.04 -11.77
C ALA A 25 2.39 -38.00 -11.16
N SER A 26 2.26 -37.39 -9.97
CA SER A 26 0.96 -37.13 -9.37
C SER A 26 0.17 -36.13 -10.22
N PHE A 27 0.76 -35.05 -10.71
CA PHE A 27 0.07 -34.09 -11.58
C PHE A 27 -0.37 -34.71 -12.92
N VAL A 28 0.47 -35.47 -13.61
CA VAL A 28 0.11 -36.13 -14.88
C VAL A 28 -0.98 -37.17 -14.66
N ALA A 29 -0.89 -37.97 -13.59
CA ALA A 29 -1.89 -38.98 -13.26
C ALA A 29 -3.25 -38.38 -12.83
N THR A 30 -3.25 -37.22 -12.17
CA THR A 30 -4.47 -36.63 -11.58
C THR A 30 -5.05 -35.47 -12.41
N ALA A 31 -4.22 -34.73 -13.16
CA ALA A 31 -4.62 -33.54 -13.92
C ALA A 31 -4.86 -33.82 -15.41
N LEU A 32 -4.07 -34.69 -16.05
CA LEU A 32 -4.15 -34.88 -17.51
C LEU A 32 -4.95 -36.11 -17.95
N ILE A 33 -4.98 -37.18 -17.14
CA ILE A 33 -5.76 -38.38 -17.47
C ILE A 33 -7.26 -38.07 -17.61
N PRO A 34 -7.92 -37.27 -16.74
CA PRO A 34 -9.34 -36.93 -16.90
C PRO A 34 -9.62 -36.10 -18.16
N ILE A 35 -8.76 -35.14 -18.51
CA ILE A 35 -8.92 -34.23 -19.65
C ILE A 35 -8.67 -34.96 -20.98
N VAL A 36 -7.67 -35.84 -21.02
CA VAL A 36 -7.39 -36.67 -22.21
C VAL A 36 -8.49 -37.72 -22.40
N LEU A 37 -9.00 -38.32 -21.31
CA LEU A 37 -10.18 -39.19 -21.35
C LEU A 37 -11.42 -38.43 -21.81
N TRP A 38 -11.60 -37.16 -21.44
CA TRP A 38 -12.69 -36.32 -21.95
C TRP A 38 -12.61 -36.12 -23.47
N ARG A 39 -11.44 -35.78 -24.01
CA ARG A 39 -11.23 -35.65 -25.47
C ARG A 39 -11.43 -36.95 -26.23
N ALA A 40 -11.02 -38.08 -25.65
CA ALA A 40 -11.23 -39.41 -26.22
C ALA A 40 -12.70 -39.84 -26.15
N GLY A 41 -13.36 -39.63 -25.01
CA GLY A 41 -14.77 -39.92 -24.78
C GLY A 41 -15.70 -39.09 -25.65
N ALA A 42 -15.47 -37.77 -25.77
CA ALA A 42 -16.26 -36.89 -26.64
C ALA A 42 -16.22 -37.29 -28.12
N LYS A 43 -15.13 -37.91 -28.58
CA LYS A 43 -15.00 -38.44 -29.96
C LYS A 43 -15.65 -39.82 -30.15
N GLN A 44 -15.86 -40.58 -29.09
CA GLN A 44 -16.30 -41.98 -29.15
C GLN A 44 -17.81 -42.18 -28.88
N VAL A 45 -18.51 -41.14 -28.40
CA VAL A 45 -19.93 -41.15 -27.99
C VAL A 45 -20.93 -41.13 -29.16
N LYS A 46 -20.51 -41.34 -30.41
CA LYS A 46 -21.46 -41.36 -31.55
C LYS A 46 -22.28 -42.65 -31.67
N ARG A 47 -22.03 -43.68 -30.85
CA ARG A 47 -22.77 -44.95 -30.85
C ARG A 47 -22.73 -45.63 -29.47
N ASP A 48 -23.61 -45.24 -28.54
CA ASP A 48 -24.27 -46.15 -27.60
C ASP A 48 -25.28 -45.44 -26.67
N SER A 49 -26.21 -46.24 -26.14
CA SER A 49 -27.50 -45.88 -25.51
C SER A 49 -27.55 -44.60 -24.66
N GLU A 50 -28.67 -43.87 -24.73
CA GLU A 50 -28.93 -42.63 -23.97
C GLU A 50 -28.69 -42.76 -22.46
N LEU A 51 -28.91 -43.96 -21.88
CA LEU A 51 -28.68 -44.23 -20.47
C LEU A 51 -27.17 -44.28 -20.14
N GLN A 52 -26.36 -44.90 -21.00
CA GLN A 52 -24.90 -44.89 -20.85
C GLN A 52 -24.33 -43.50 -21.07
N ALA A 53 -24.87 -42.73 -22.02
CA ALA A 53 -24.50 -41.32 -22.21
C ALA A 53 -24.84 -40.47 -20.97
N LYS A 54 -26.01 -40.67 -20.36
CA LYS A 54 -26.41 -39.98 -19.12
C LYS A 54 -25.55 -40.38 -17.91
N ILE A 55 -25.27 -41.66 -17.72
CA ILE A 55 -24.42 -42.14 -16.63
C ILE A 55 -22.99 -41.61 -16.80
N LEU A 56 -22.44 -41.66 -18.01
CA LEU A 56 -21.10 -41.14 -18.30
C LEU A 56 -21.04 -39.62 -18.10
N ALA A 57 -22.04 -38.87 -18.59
CA ALA A 57 -22.13 -37.43 -18.36
C ALA A 57 -22.20 -37.08 -16.87
N ASN A 58 -22.97 -37.84 -16.07
CA ASN A 58 -23.03 -37.66 -14.62
C ASN A 58 -21.69 -37.98 -13.94
N LEU A 59 -21.01 -39.06 -14.33
CA LEU A 59 -19.68 -39.41 -13.80
C LEU A 59 -18.63 -38.35 -14.16
N THR A 60 -18.68 -37.82 -15.39
CA THR A 60 -17.81 -36.72 -15.83
C THR A 60 -18.07 -35.46 -15.03
N SER A 61 -19.34 -35.10 -14.81
CA SER A 61 -19.72 -33.94 -14.00
C SER A 61 -19.23 -34.07 -12.55
N VAL A 62 -19.41 -35.24 -11.93
CA VAL A 62 -18.90 -35.50 -10.56
C VAL A 62 -17.38 -35.40 -10.51
N SER A 63 -16.66 -35.95 -11.49
CA SER A 63 -15.20 -35.86 -11.58
C SER A 63 -14.72 -34.42 -11.76
N GLN A 64 -15.43 -33.60 -12.54
CA GLN A 64 -15.10 -32.19 -12.73
C GLN A 64 -15.30 -31.40 -11.44
N LEU A 65 -16.39 -31.64 -10.71
CA LEU A 65 -16.63 -31.01 -9.41
C LEU A 65 -15.54 -31.41 -8.40
N GLN A 66 -15.16 -32.68 -8.36
CA GLN A 66 -14.06 -33.14 -7.51
C GLN A 66 -12.73 -32.48 -7.88
N ARG A 67 -12.44 -32.30 -9.17
CA ARG A 67 -11.21 -31.63 -9.60
C ARG A 67 -11.24 -30.14 -9.28
N ARG A 68 -12.37 -29.46 -9.51
CA ARG A 68 -12.60 -28.07 -9.09
C ARG A 68 -12.34 -27.92 -7.60
N ASP A 69 -12.94 -28.78 -6.78
CA ASP A 69 -12.78 -28.72 -5.32
C ASP A 69 -11.33 -29.01 -4.89
N ALA A 70 -10.64 -29.93 -5.59
CA ALA A 70 -9.21 -30.14 -5.39
C ALA A 70 -8.36 -28.92 -5.77
N LEU A 71 -8.71 -28.21 -6.85
CA LEU A 71 -8.03 -26.98 -7.25
C LEU A 71 -8.14 -25.91 -6.16
N LEU A 72 -9.25 -25.83 -5.42
CA LEU A 72 -9.39 -24.91 -4.29
C LEU A 72 -8.40 -25.20 -3.16
N GLY A 73 -8.00 -26.46 -2.98
CA GLY A 73 -6.96 -26.84 -2.02
C GLY A 73 -5.54 -26.59 -2.54
N ILE A 74 -5.34 -26.74 -3.86
CA ILE A 74 -4.02 -26.64 -4.50
C ILE A 74 -3.63 -25.19 -4.76
N VAL A 75 -4.53 -24.39 -5.34
CA VAL A 75 -4.24 -23.03 -5.79
C VAL A 75 -3.68 -22.17 -4.66
N PRO A 76 -4.25 -22.11 -3.44
CA PRO A 76 -3.73 -21.26 -2.37
C PRO A 76 -2.34 -21.67 -1.83
N GLN A 77 -1.86 -22.87 -2.15
CA GLN A 77 -0.56 -23.39 -1.69
C GLN A 77 0.52 -23.36 -2.79
N ALA A 78 0.13 -23.09 -4.04
CA ALA A 78 1.05 -23.05 -5.14
C ALA A 78 1.91 -21.78 -5.08
N SER A 79 3.22 -21.94 -4.94
CA SER A 79 4.20 -20.85 -4.96
C SER A 79 5.14 -20.91 -6.17
N ASP A 80 5.33 -22.10 -6.75
CA ASP A 80 6.19 -22.28 -7.92
C ASP A 80 5.56 -21.62 -9.17
N PRO A 81 6.30 -20.73 -9.88
CA PRO A 81 5.80 -20.06 -11.08
C PRO A 81 5.38 -21.02 -12.20
N THR A 82 6.06 -22.16 -12.36
CA THR A 82 5.73 -23.14 -13.41
C THR A 82 4.40 -23.82 -13.09
N HIS A 83 4.22 -24.21 -11.82
CA HIS A 83 2.98 -24.80 -11.33
C HIS A 83 1.82 -23.81 -11.41
N LEU A 84 2.02 -22.55 -11.02
CA LEU A 84 0.99 -21.51 -11.17
C LEU A 84 0.60 -21.28 -12.63
N ALA A 85 1.56 -21.31 -13.56
CA ALA A 85 1.26 -21.19 -14.99
C ALA A 85 0.46 -22.39 -15.53
N LEU A 86 0.67 -23.60 -14.98
CA LEU A 86 -0.12 -24.78 -15.30
C LEU A 86 -1.53 -24.70 -14.72
N LEU A 87 -1.66 -24.29 -13.45
CA LEU A 87 -2.96 -24.09 -12.79
C LEU A 87 -3.78 -23.02 -13.53
N TRP A 88 -3.17 -21.91 -13.92
CA TRP A 88 -3.83 -20.90 -14.75
C TRP A 88 -4.37 -21.49 -16.06
N LYS A 89 -3.57 -22.28 -16.78
CA LYS A 89 -4.01 -22.94 -18.02
C LYS A 89 -5.18 -23.90 -17.78
N GLU A 90 -5.14 -24.65 -16.68
CA GLU A 90 -6.21 -25.58 -16.31
C GLU A 90 -7.50 -24.83 -15.94
N ILE A 91 -7.41 -23.78 -15.13
CA ILE A 91 -8.58 -22.99 -14.71
C ILE A 91 -9.28 -22.41 -15.94
N ARG A 92 -8.54 -22.00 -16.98
CA ARG A 92 -9.11 -21.48 -18.25
C ARG A 92 -9.99 -22.46 -19.03
N GLU A 93 -9.98 -23.74 -18.68
CA GLU A 93 -10.84 -24.75 -19.30
C GLU A 93 -12.24 -24.82 -18.63
N TYR A 94 -12.41 -24.18 -17.47
CA TYR A 94 -13.71 -24.05 -16.81
C TYR A 94 -14.53 -22.89 -17.42
N GLU A 95 -15.85 -22.94 -17.23
CA GLU A 95 -16.79 -21.93 -17.72
C GLU A 95 -17.78 -21.52 -16.62
N GLY A 96 -18.39 -20.35 -16.76
CA GLY A 96 -19.44 -19.85 -15.87
C GLY A 96 -18.98 -19.69 -14.41
N ALA A 97 -19.83 -20.09 -13.47
CA ALA A 97 -19.62 -19.86 -12.04
C ALA A 97 -18.36 -20.57 -11.50
N ASP A 98 -18.02 -21.77 -12.02
CA ASP A 98 -16.84 -22.50 -11.58
C ASP A 98 -15.55 -21.81 -12.04
N TRP A 99 -15.56 -21.23 -13.24
CA TRP A 99 -14.45 -20.40 -13.73
C TRP A 99 -14.23 -19.18 -12.84
N ASP A 100 -15.29 -18.39 -12.60
CA ASP A 100 -15.19 -17.18 -11.77
C ASP A 100 -14.70 -17.53 -10.36
N PHE A 101 -15.21 -18.62 -9.80
CA PHE A 101 -14.84 -19.07 -8.46
C PHE A 101 -13.37 -19.49 -8.36
N LEU A 102 -12.87 -20.30 -9.29
CA LEU A 102 -11.47 -20.71 -9.33
C LEU A 102 -10.53 -19.54 -9.61
N LEU A 103 -10.94 -18.62 -10.50
CA LEU A 103 -10.16 -17.45 -10.84
C LEU A 103 -9.98 -16.51 -9.66
N ASN A 104 -11.03 -16.30 -8.85
CA ASN A 104 -10.94 -15.51 -7.63
C ASN A 104 -9.89 -16.07 -6.65
N HIS A 105 -9.88 -17.40 -6.46
CA HIS A 105 -8.86 -18.07 -5.64
C HIS A 105 -7.45 -17.92 -6.21
N LEU A 106 -7.31 -17.96 -7.54
CA LEU A 106 -6.02 -17.73 -8.19
C LEU A 106 -5.53 -16.30 -8.00
N ARG A 107 -6.40 -15.29 -8.11
CA ARG A 107 -6.07 -13.87 -7.90
C ARG A 107 -5.61 -13.58 -6.47
N ALA A 108 -6.23 -14.25 -5.49
CA ALA A 108 -5.84 -14.16 -4.09
C ALA A 108 -4.55 -14.93 -3.74
N ASN A 109 -3.97 -15.68 -4.68
CA ASN A 109 -2.72 -16.41 -4.43
C ASN A 109 -1.54 -15.44 -4.20
N PRO A 110 -0.75 -15.60 -3.12
CA PRO A 110 0.33 -14.70 -2.75
C PRO A 110 1.53 -14.69 -3.71
N ALA A 111 1.72 -15.74 -4.51
CA ALA A 111 2.81 -15.88 -5.46
C ALA A 111 2.42 -15.47 -6.90
N LEU A 112 1.13 -15.26 -7.18
CA LEU A 112 0.69 -14.68 -8.46
C LEU A 112 1.25 -13.26 -8.60
N ALA A 113 1.64 -12.82 -9.79
CA ALA A 113 2.07 -11.43 -9.98
C ALA A 113 0.88 -10.47 -9.84
N LEU A 114 1.09 -9.36 -9.14
CA LEU A 114 0.10 -8.29 -9.10
C LEU A 114 0.01 -7.60 -10.48
N PRO A 115 -1.19 -7.18 -10.91
CA PRO A 115 -1.34 -6.31 -12.07
C PRO A 115 -0.43 -5.09 -12.01
N GLY A 116 0.04 -4.60 -13.16
CA GLY A 116 0.98 -3.47 -13.25
C GLY A 116 2.46 -3.84 -13.04
N THR A 117 2.77 -4.97 -12.40
CA THR A 117 4.16 -5.44 -12.23
C THR A 117 4.73 -5.98 -13.54
N SER A 118 6.05 -6.02 -13.72
CA SER A 118 6.71 -6.48 -14.95
C SER A 118 7.12 -7.96 -14.93
N THR A 119 7.22 -8.57 -13.75
CA THR A 119 7.74 -9.94 -13.53
C THR A 119 6.69 -10.87 -12.92
N GLY A 120 6.88 -12.18 -13.05
CA GLY A 120 6.01 -13.22 -12.47
C GLY A 120 4.85 -13.67 -13.37
N VAL A 121 4.07 -14.64 -12.87
CA VAL A 121 2.92 -15.22 -13.59
C VAL A 121 1.74 -14.26 -13.51
N LYS A 122 1.21 -13.86 -14.67
CA LYS A 122 0.10 -12.92 -14.77
C LYS A 122 -1.16 -13.59 -15.30
N VAL A 123 -2.29 -13.16 -14.75
CA VAL A 123 -3.60 -13.38 -15.34
C VAL A 123 -3.84 -12.27 -16.38
N GLN A 124 -4.46 -12.62 -17.51
CA GLN A 124 -4.87 -11.66 -18.53
C GLN A 124 -6.37 -11.40 -18.36
N ASP A 125 -6.72 -10.40 -17.57
CA ASP A 125 -8.10 -10.00 -17.32
C ASP A 125 -8.24 -8.47 -17.15
N ASN A 126 -9.47 -7.98 -17.27
CA ASN A 126 -9.79 -6.59 -17.02
C ASN A 126 -9.91 -6.36 -15.52
N LEU A 127 -9.31 -5.29 -15.00
CA LEU A 127 -9.41 -4.93 -13.59
C LEU A 127 -10.74 -4.23 -13.33
N THR A 128 -11.81 -4.98 -13.11
CA THR A 128 -13.05 -4.44 -12.54
C THR A 128 -12.93 -4.33 -11.02
N ASP A 129 -13.80 -3.56 -10.36
CA ASP A 129 -13.82 -3.44 -8.89
C ASP A 129 -13.82 -4.81 -8.18
N ALA A 130 -14.61 -5.77 -8.68
CA ALA A 130 -14.64 -7.14 -8.15
C ALA A 130 -13.30 -7.87 -8.35
N THR A 131 -12.67 -7.73 -9.52
CA THR A 131 -11.34 -8.32 -9.78
C THR A 131 -10.30 -7.72 -8.83
N VAL A 132 -10.33 -6.40 -8.61
CA VAL A 132 -9.42 -5.71 -7.68
C VAL A 132 -9.59 -6.23 -6.26
N SER A 133 -10.83 -6.36 -5.78
CA SER A 133 -11.12 -6.88 -4.43
C SER A 133 -10.52 -8.29 -4.21
N ASN A 134 -10.62 -9.17 -5.21
CA ASN A 134 -9.99 -10.51 -5.14
C ASN A 134 -8.46 -10.47 -5.03
N TYR A 135 -7.79 -9.51 -5.66
CA TYR A 135 -6.35 -9.32 -5.47
C TYR A 135 -6.03 -8.79 -4.08
N VAL A 136 -6.83 -7.84 -3.58
CA VAL A 136 -6.70 -7.26 -2.24
C VAL A 136 -6.85 -8.34 -1.15
N ASP A 137 -7.73 -9.33 -1.34
CA ASP A 137 -7.89 -10.49 -0.45
C ASP A 137 -6.60 -11.27 -0.21
N GLY A 138 -5.71 -11.32 -1.20
CA GLY A 138 -4.43 -12.03 -1.11
C GLY A 138 -3.28 -11.23 -0.51
N LEU A 139 -3.41 -9.91 -0.34
CA LEU A 139 -2.27 -9.04 -0.01
C LEU A 139 -1.72 -9.31 1.39
N GLU A 140 -2.57 -9.50 2.39
CA GLU A 140 -2.14 -9.77 3.76
C GLU A 140 -1.24 -11.02 3.81
N ARG A 141 -1.71 -12.11 3.20
CA ARG A 141 -0.94 -13.37 3.12
C ARG A 141 0.36 -13.19 2.34
N ARG A 142 0.31 -12.49 1.20
CA ARG A 142 1.49 -12.21 0.36
C ARG A 142 2.59 -11.52 1.15
N TYR A 143 2.25 -10.47 1.89
CA TYR A 143 3.25 -9.67 2.59
C TYR A 143 3.61 -10.26 3.96
N ALA A 144 2.75 -11.08 4.56
CA ALA A 144 3.10 -11.91 5.70
C ALA A 144 4.14 -12.99 5.35
N GLU A 145 4.13 -13.52 4.13
CA GLU A 145 5.09 -14.54 3.65
C GLU A 145 6.41 -13.94 3.11
N SER A 146 6.41 -12.65 2.71
CA SER A 146 7.60 -11.94 2.23
C SER A 146 8.68 -11.76 3.30
N ASP A 147 9.96 -11.69 2.89
CA ASP A 147 11.10 -11.40 3.74
C ASP A 147 11.19 -9.93 4.22
N GLY A 148 10.32 -9.06 3.69
CA GLY A 148 10.23 -7.65 4.04
C GLY A 148 11.18 -6.73 3.25
N TYR A 149 11.91 -7.23 2.24
CA TYR A 149 12.82 -6.38 1.46
C TYR A 149 12.76 -6.64 -0.05
N PRO A 150 12.40 -5.63 -0.88
CA PRO A 150 11.92 -4.30 -0.51
C PRO A 150 10.54 -4.36 0.20
N PRO A 151 10.12 -3.32 0.95
CA PRO A 151 8.80 -3.29 1.57
C PRO A 151 7.69 -3.29 0.52
N TYR A 152 6.68 -4.13 0.71
CA TYR A 152 5.47 -4.21 -0.13
C TYR A 152 5.76 -4.27 -1.64
N PRO A 153 6.56 -5.24 -2.12
CA PRO A 153 6.91 -5.33 -3.53
C PRO A 153 5.65 -5.46 -4.39
N GLY A 154 5.58 -4.66 -5.46
CA GLY A 154 4.45 -4.68 -6.39
C GLY A 154 3.24 -3.83 -5.98
N LEU A 155 3.12 -3.39 -4.72
CA LEU A 155 1.90 -2.77 -4.22
C LEU A 155 1.60 -1.42 -4.88
N LEU A 156 2.61 -0.54 -4.95
CA LEU A 156 2.44 0.78 -5.57
C LEU A 156 2.19 0.66 -7.08
N GLN A 157 2.83 -0.29 -7.77
CA GLN A 157 2.56 -0.55 -9.19
C GLN A 157 1.14 -1.08 -9.41
N PHE A 158 0.65 -1.93 -8.51
CA PHE A 158 -0.71 -2.44 -8.54
C PHE A 158 -1.73 -1.32 -8.37
N ILE A 159 -1.58 -0.48 -7.34
CA ILE A 159 -2.47 0.66 -7.09
C ILE A 159 -2.47 1.61 -8.30
N ALA A 160 -1.28 1.96 -8.81
CA ALA A 160 -1.18 2.82 -9.99
C ALA A 160 -1.90 2.23 -11.22
N GLU A 161 -1.79 0.92 -11.45
CA GLU A 161 -2.46 0.25 -12.56
C GLU A 161 -3.99 0.19 -12.37
N VAL A 162 -4.46 -0.06 -11.14
CA VAL A 162 -5.89 -0.04 -10.82
C VAL A 162 -6.49 1.35 -11.04
N THR A 163 -5.83 2.39 -10.52
CA THR A 163 -6.24 3.79 -10.70
C THR A 163 -6.23 4.18 -12.17
N ARG A 164 -5.21 3.78 -12.93
CA ARG A 164 -5.12 4.03 -14.39
C ARG A 164 -6.27 3.42 -15.17
N GLN A 165 -6.80 2.28 -14.71
CA GLN A 165 -7.97 1.62 -15.34
C GLN A 165 -9.32 2.16 -14.83
N GLY A 166 -9.33 3.11 -13.89
CA GLY A 166 -10.55 3.72 -13.36
C GLY A 166 -11.32 2.85 -12.37
N SER A 167 -10.69 1.80 -11.83
CA SER A 167 -11.29 0.90 -10.84
C SER A 167 -10.95 1.30 -9.42
N LYS A 168 -11.78 0.89 -8.47
CA LYS A 168 -11.69 1.33 -7.08
C LYS A 168 -10.81 0.40 -6.26
N VAL A 169 -9.94 1.01 -5.45
CA VAL A 169 -9.18 0.32 -4.40
C VAL A 169 -9.87 0.53 -3.06
N GLU A 170 -10.04 -0.55 -2.28
CA GLU A 170 -10.60 -0.48 -0.93
C GLU A 170 -9.60 0.17 0.04
N VAL A 171 -9.72 1.49 0.22
CA VAL A 171 -8.81 2.33 1.03
C VAL A 171 -8.56 1.76 2.43
N SER A 172 -9.61 1.35 3.15
CA SER A 172 -9.49 0.82 4.51
C SER A 172 -8.57 -0.40 4.59
N ARG A 173 -8.67 -1.32 3.63
CA ARG A 173 -7.85 -2.54 3.61
C ARG A 173 -6.40 -2.27 3.27
N ILE A 174 -6.14 -1.29 2.39
CA ILE A 174 -4.77 -0.85 2.13
C ILE A 174 -4.16 -0.22 3.37
N VAL A 175 -4.91 0.65 4.06
CA VAL A 175 -4.45 1.30 5.30
C VAL A 175 -4.18 0.27 6.40
N GLU A 176 -5.10 -0.67 6.62
CA GLU A 176 -4.91 -1.77 7.59
C GLU A 176 -3.66 -2.61 7.26
N LEU A 177 -3.47 -2.95 5.98
CA LEU A 177 -2.30 -3.68 5.52
C LEU A 177 -1.00 -2.93 5.84
N VAL A 178 -0.93 -1.64 5.49
CA VAL A 178 0.31 -0.85 5.58
C VAL A 178 0.56 -0.22 6.94
N THR A 179 -0.37 -0.32 7.90
CA THR A 179 -0.19 0.21 9.27
C THR A 179 -0.33 -0.84 10.37
N GLY A 180 -0.83 -2.04 10.04
CA GLY A 180 -1.03 -3.14 10.97
C GLY A 180 0.21 -4.04 11.18
N PRO A 181 0.02 -5.26 11.72
CA PRO A 181 1.13 -6.17 12.07
C PRO A 181 2.04 -6.53 10.89
N THR A 182 1.49 -6.61 9.67
CA THR A 182 2.28 -6.87 8.46
C THR A 182 3.27 -5.73 8.19
N ALA A 183 2.92 -4.49 8.52
CA ALA A 183 3.81 -3.33 8.38
C ALA A 183 5.01 -3.37 9.33
N GLU A 184 4.87 -3.93 10.53
CA GLU A 184 6.00 -4.11 11.46
C GLU A 184 7.07 -5.05 10.89
N LYS A 185 6.66 -6.05 10.09
CA LYS A 185 7.56 -6.94 9.36
C LYS A 185 8.16 -6.26 8.13
N GLN A 186 7.31 -5.62 7.32
CA GLN A 186 7.71 -4.99 6.07
C GLN A 186 8.58 -3.75 6.28
N ARG A 187 8.44 -3.06 7.42
CA ARG A 187 9.21 -1.85 7.81
C ARG A 187 9.28 -0.80 6.69
N PRO A 188 8.15 -0.35 6.13
CA PRO A 188 8.14 0.73 5.15
C PRO A 188 8.69 2.03 5.75
N GLY A 189 9.52 2.73 4.98
CA GLY A 189 9.98 4.08 5.29
C GLY A 189 8.95 5.16 4.94
N HIS A 190 9.22 6.40 5.34
CA HIS A 190 8.36 7.55 5.02
C HIS A 190 8.11 7.73 3.50
N SER A 191 9.09 7.38 2.66
CA SER A 191 8.98 7.55 1.20
C SER A 191 7.90 6.66 0.60
N PHE A 192 7.75 5.44 1.12
CA PHE A 192 6.69 4.52 0.72
C PHE A 192 5.31 5.13 0.98
N TYR A 193 5.08 5.70 2.17
CA TYR A 193 3.79 6.32 2.51
C TYR A 193 3.52 7.58 1.69
N ARG A 194 4.56 8.38 1.43
CA ARG A 194 4.45 9.53 0.53
C ARG A 194 4.02 9.11 -0.87
N GLU A 195 4.68 8.09 -1.44
CA GLU A 195 4.33 7.55 -2.76
C GLU A 195 2.95 6.88 -2.79
N LEU A 196 2.54 6.24 -1.68
CA LEU A 196 1.23 5.64 -1.55
C LEU A 196 0.12 6.68 -1.63
N VAL A 197 0.24 7.81 -0.92
CA VAL A 197 -0.72 8.92 -1.01
C VAL A 197 -0.70 9.54 -2.40
N THR A 198 0.46 9.69 -3.04
CA THR A 198 0.53 10.17 -4.42
C THR A 198 -0.22 9.25 -5.39
N ALA A 199 -0.14 7.93 -5.19
CA ALA A 199 -0.83 6.94 -6.03
C ALA A 199 -2.34 6.81 -5.71
N LEU A 200 -2.74 7.07 -4.47
CA LEU A 200 -4.10 6.95 -3.97
C LEU A 200 -4.39 8.06 -2.94
N PRO A 201 -4.69 9.30 -3.36
CA PRO A 201 -4.80 10.46 -2.46
C PRO A 201 -5.79 10.27 -1.30
N GLN A 202 -6.83 9.47 -1.51
CA GLN A 202 -7.86 9.18 -0.51
C GLN A 202 -7.32 8.43 0.73
N VAL A 203 -6.10 7.89 0.70
CA VAL A 203 -5.46 7.29 1.89
C VAL A 203 -4.86 8.32 2.85
N ALA A 204 -4.71 9.60 2.46
CA ALA A 204 -4.00 10.59 3.28
C ALA A 204 -4.59 10.74 4.69
N SER A 205 -5.88 11.05 4.79
CA SER A 205 -6.58 11.20 6.08
C SER A 205 -6.66 9.87 6.85
N PRO A 206 -7.05 8.73 6.23
CA PRO A 206 -7.01 7.42 6.89
C PRO A 206 -5.62 7.00 7.43
N LEU A 207 -4.53 7.37 6.76
CA LEU A 207 -3.17 7.12 7.26
C LEU A 207 -2.85 7.99 8.49
N LEU A 208 -3.28 9.26 8.50
CA LEU A 208 -3.15 10.12 9.67
C LEU A 208 -3.94 9.53 10.85
N ASP A 209 -5.19 9.14 10.64
CA ASP A 209 -6.01 8.50 11.69
C ASP A 209 -5.38 7.21 12.23
N ALA A 210 -4.74 6.42 11.37
CA ALA A 210 -4.05 5.20 11.78
C ALA A 210 -2.90 5.46 12.76
N VAL A 211 -2.29 6.66 12.78
CA VAL A 211 -1.21 7.03 13.72
C VAL A 211 -1.65 6.87 15.18
N GLU A 212 -2.92 7.12 15.52
CA GLU A 212 -3.42 6.90 16.88
C GLU A 212 -3.30 5.42 17.29
N ARG A 213 -3.60 4.51 16.36
CA ARG A 213 -3.73 3.06 16.63
C ARG A 213 -2.40 2.33 16.64
N ILE A 214 -1.38 2.87 15.96
CA ILE A 214 -0.04 2.28 15.96
C ILE A 214 0.59 2.49 17.35
N ASP A 215 1.09 1.40 17.95
CA ASP A 215 1.80 1.47 19.24
C ASP A 215 3.00 2.42 19.10
N SER A 216 3.20 3.32 20.07
CA SER A 216 4.35 4.22 20.06
C SER A 216 5.70 3.48 20.11
N ARG A 217 5.71 2.21 20.51
CA ARG A 217 6.88 1.31 20.51
C ARG A 217 6.91 0.35 19.32
N ALA A 218 6.03 0.53 18.32
CA ALA A 218 6.04 -0.29 17.12
C ALA A 218 7.43 -0.26 16.45
N PRO A 219 7.99 -1.43 16.09
CA PRO A 219 9.36 -1.53 15.63
C PRO A 219 9.57 -0.82 14.29
N GLY A 220 10.83 -0.45 14.02
CA GLY A 220 11.22 0.12 12.73
C GLY A 220 10.74 1.55 12.53
N GLY A 221 10.37 2.26 13.60
CA GLY A 221 9.92 3.63 13.52
C GLY A 221 8.60 3.81 12.78
N LEU A 222 7.78 2.74 12.74
CA LEU A 222 6.58 2.65 11.92
C LEU A 222 5.65 3.85 12.10
N LYS A 223 5.32 4.19 13.36
CA LYS A 223 4.43 5.30 13.69
C LYS A 223 4.92 6.63 13.14
N LEU A 224 6.22 6.90 13.28
CA LEU A 224 6.83 8.11 12.74
C LEU A 224 6.82 8.07 11.21
N ASN A 225 7.27 6.98 10.58
CA ASN A 225 7.30 6.86 9.11
C ASN A 225 5.93 7.08 8.46
N VAL A 226 4.84 6.56 9.05
CA VAL A 226 3.46 6.80 8.59
C VAL A 226 3.14 8.28 8.63
N LEU A 227 3.33 8.93 9.78
CA LEU A 227 3.03 10.35 9.97
C LEU A 227 3.87 11.22 9.02
N THR A 228 5.18 10.98 8.98
CA THR A 228 6.14 11.72 8.16
C THR A 228 5.78 11.63 6.68
N GLY A 229 5.50 10.43 6.18
CA GLY A 229 5.17 10.22 4.78
C GLY A 229 3.82 10.83 4.40
N ALA A 230 2.81 10.72 5.27
CA ALA A 230 1.53 11.38 5.06
C ALA A 230 1.67 12.91 5.02
N LEU A 231 2.39 13.52 5.96
CA LEU A 231 2.62 14.98 5.99
C LEU A 231 3.43 15.47 4.78
N LEU A 232 4.43 14.71 4.34
CA LEU A 232 5.17 15.02 3.11
C LEU A 232 4.28 14.96 1.87
N ALA A 233 3.37 13.99 1.81
CA ALA A 233 2.39 13.94 0.72
C ALA A 233 1.43 15.12 0.78
N VAL A 234 0.98 15.53 1.97
CA VAL A 234 0.17 16.76 2.15
C VAL A 234 0.90 17.99 1.59
N LYS A 235 2.21 18.11 1.82
CA LYS A 235 3.04 19.16 1.21
C LYS A 235 3.09 19.04 -0.32
N ASP A 236 3.18 17.83 -0.89
CA ASP A 236 3.13 17.65 -2.35
C ASP A 236 1.76 18.01 -2.95
N LEU A 237 0.66 17.70 -2.26
CA LEU A 237 -0.70 18.12 -2.62
C LEU A 237 -0.79 19.64 -2.67
N GLU A 238 -0.33 20.31 -1.61
CA GLU A 238 -0.29 21.78 -1.52
C GLU A 238 0.50 22.42 -2.67
N MET A 239 1.65 21.86 -3.02
CA MET A 239 2.49 22.37 -4.11
C MET A 239 1.97 22.02 -5.52
N GLY A 240 0.80 21.39 -5.64
CA GLY A 240 0.22 21.00 -6.92
C GLY A 240 1.06 19.97 -7.68
N ARG A 241 1.84 19.14 -6.96
CA ARG A 241 2.70 18.10 -7.55
C ARG A 241 1.96 16.81 -7.90
N GLN A 242 0.63 16.81 -7.85
CA GLN A 242 -0.15 15.68 -8.33
C GLN A 242 -0.01 15.52 -9.84
N GLY A 243 -0.10 14.28 -10.31
CA GLY A 243 -0.28 13.99 -11.73
C GLY A 243 -1.52 14.70 -12.29
N PRO A 244 -1.63 14.85 -13.62
CA PRO A 244 -2.75 15.56 -14.24
C PRO A 244 -4.09 14.87 -13.89
N GLY A 245 -5.01 15.58 -13.22
CA GLY A 245 -6.40 15.09 -13.10
C GLY A 245 -7.23 15.50 -11.88
N SER A 246 -6.67 16.10 -10.81
CA SER A 246 -7.48 16.41 -9.62
C SER A 246 -8.36 17.65 -9.82
N GLU A 247 -9.67 17.48 -9.65
CA GLU A 247 -10.64 18.58 -9.68
C GLU A 247 -10.52 19.40 -8.38
N ALA A 248 -10.75 20.71 -8.44
CA ALA A 248 -10.58 21.60 -7.28
C ALA A 248 -11.45 21.16 -6.08
N ASP A 249 -12.66 20.66 -6.35
CA ASP A 249 -13.60 20.20 -5.33
C ASP A 249 -13.07 18.96 -4.58
N GLU A 250 -12.36 18.05 -5.27
CA GLU A 250 -11.74 16.87 -4.64
C GLU A 250 -10.59 17.26 -3.70
N VAL A 251 -9.84 18.30 -4.07
CA VAL A 251 -8.74 18.83 -3.24
C VAL A 251 -9.30 19.49 -1.98
N ASP A 252 -10.41 20.22 -2.08
CA ASP A 252 -11.06 20.86 -0.93
C ASP A 252 -11.68 19.83 0.03
N GLU A 253 -12.32 18.77 -0.48
CA GLU A 253 -12.80 17.65 0.35
C GLU A 253 -11.64 16.97 1.08
N LEU A 254 -10.57 16.64 0.35
CA LEU A 254 -9.38 16.02 0.94
C LEU A 254 -8.72 16.93 1.99
N LYS A 255 -8.65 18.24 1.73
CA LYS A 255 -8.12 19.24 2.66
C LYS A 255 -8.92 19.24 3.97
N ARG A 256 -10.25 19.12 3.90
CA ARG A 256 -11.12 19.03 5.07
C ARG A 256 -10.92 17.73 5.85
N ASP A 257 -10.81 16.60 5.16
CA ASP A 257 -10.56 15.30 5.79
C ASP A 257 -9.21 15.25 6.49
N ILE A 258 -8.18 15.89 5.92
CA ILE A 258 -6.87 16.04 6.55
C ILE A 258 -6.97 16.95 7.79
N ALA A 259 -7.72 18.05 7.70
CA ALA A 259 -7.94 18.95 8.83
C ALA A 259 -8.60 18.23 10.01
N ASP A 260 -9.59 17.38 9.75
CA ASP A 260 -10.28 16.61 10.79
C ASP A 260 -9.33 15.61 11.47
N ALA A 261 -8.58 14.83 10.69
CA ALA A 261 -7.59 13.89 11.21
C ALA A 261 -6.50 14.59 12.04
N LEU A 262 -5.92 15.69 11.56
CA LEU A 262 -4.89 16.45 12.30
C LEU A 262 -5.46 17.07 13.58
N ALA A 263 -6.66 17.66 13.53
CA ALA A 263 -7.34 18.21 14.70
C ALA A 263 -7.60 17.11 15.75
N TYR A 264 -8.02 15.94 15.31
CA TYR A 264 -8.25 14.79 16.18
C TYR A 264 -6.95 14.33 16.86
N LEU A 265 -5.87 14.13 16.10
CA LEU A 265 -4.58 13.69 16.61
C LEU A 265 -3.94 14.69 17.60
N LEU A 266 -4.04 15.99 17.31
CA LEU A 266 -3.52 17.06 18.19
C LEU A 266 -4.37 17.24 19.46
N HIS A 267 -5.68 17.04 19.36
CA HIS A 267 -6.58 17.16 20.50
C HIS A 267 -6.49 15.98 21.47
N ARG A 268 -6.25 14.75 20.96
CA ARG A 268 -6.15 13.50 21.74
C ARG A 268 -4.76 13.23 22.35
N ASP A 269 -3.88 14.24 22.38
CA ASP A 269 -2.50 14.14 22.86
C ASP A 269 -1.60 13.13 22.08
N VAL A 270 -2.03 12.63 20.92
CA VAL A 270 -1.25 11.64 20.14
C VAL A 270 0.06 12.28 19.67
N LEU A 271 0.00 13.45 19.06
CA LEU A 271 1.17 14.18 18.55
C LEU A 271 1.94 14.97 19.63
N ARG A 272 1.57 14.83 20.92
CA ARG A 272 2.25 15.50 22.04
C ARG A 272 3.24 14.60 22.77
N SER A 273 3.74 13.58 22.10
CA SER A 273 4.50 12.50 22.72
C SER A 273 5.64 11.96 21.87
N PHE A 274 6.20 12.78 20.96
CA PHE A 274 7.27 12.31 20.08
C PHE A 274 8.49 11.78 20.85
N ASP A 275 8.77 12.32 22.03
CA ASP A 275 9.78 11.87 23.00
C ASP A 275 9.60 10.40 23.46
N ARG A 276 8.41 9.83 23.26
CA ARG A 276 8.06 8.45 23.68
C ARG A 276 7.99 7.47 22.52
N TRP A 277 8.18 7.93 21.28
CA TRP A 277 8.04 7.08 20.10
C TRP A 277 9.34 6.34 19.82
N GLU A 278 9.23 5.10 19.34
CA GLU A 278 10.34 4.37 18.76
C GLU A 278 10.80 5.10 17.50
N ILE A 279 11.99 5.69 17.54
CA ILE A 279 12.59 6.42 16.40
C ILE A 279 13.55 5.53 15.60
N LYS A 280 13.96 4.38 16.14
CA LYS A 280 14.92 3.51 15.46
C LYS A 280 14.28 2.85 14.25
N GLY A 281 14.87 3.08 13.08
CA GLY A 281 14.33 2.61 11.80
C GLY A 281 13.43 3.62 11.11
N SER A 282 13.14 4.75 11.74
CA SER A 282 12.59 5.89 11.02
C SER A 282 13.55 6.37 9.95
N THR A 283 13.02 6.70 8.78
CA THR A 283 13.82 7.13 7.63
C THR A 283 13.92 8.65 7.51
N ASP A 284 13.34 9.39 8.46
CA ASP A 284 13.54 10.84 8.64
C ASP A 284 13.60 11.21 10.14
N SER A 285 13.94 12.46 10.41
CA SER A 285 14.00 13.04 11.76
C SER A 285 12.60 13.39 12.30
N VAL A 286 12.50 13.43 13.62
CA VAL A 286 11.31 13.94 14.31
C VAL A 286 11.18 15.45 14.06
N THR A 287 12.30 16.18 14.03
CA THR A 287 12.33 17.62 13.75
C THR A 287 11.76 17.95 12.37
N ALA A 288 12.13 17.20 11.32
CA ALA A 288 11.56 17.39 9.98
C ALA A 288 10.04 17.07 9.97
N THR A 289 9.64 16.00 10.66
CA THR A 289 8.22 15.64 10.81
C THR A 289 7.42 16.75 11.49
N ALA A 290 7.97 17.37 12.54
CA ALA A 290 7.35 18.51 13.22
C ALA A 290 7.25 19.75 12.32
N ALA A 291 8.25 20.02 11.48
CA ALA A 291 8.20 21.10 10.49
C ALA A 291 7.09 20.88 9.46
N TRP A 292 6.94 19.65 8.95
CA TRP A 292 5.85 19.31 8.03
C TRP A 292 4.48 19.30 8.69
N LEU A 293 4.39 18.97 9.97
CA LEU A 293 3.15 19.12 10.75
C LEU A 293 2.74 20.59 10.84
N ILE A 294 3.68 21.49 11.14
CA ILE A 294 3.43 22.94 11.19
C ILE A 294 2.93 23.45 9.83
N ARG A 295 3.61 23.07 8.73
CA ARG A 295 3.20 23.43 7.37
C ARG A 295 1.80 22.91 7.05
N ALA A 296 1.53 21.64 7.34
CA ALA A 296 0.23 21.02 7.09
C ALA A 296 -0.89 21.72 7.85
N VAL A 297 -0.71 21.98 9.16
CA VAL A 297 -1.69 22.72 9.97
C VAL A 297 -1.97 24.11 9.38
N GLY A 298 -0.93 24.87 8.99
CA GLY A 298 -1.13 26.17 8.35
C GLY A 298 -1.85 26.06 6.99
N TRP A 299 -1.55 25.03 6.21
CA TRP A 299 -2.21 24.81 4.93
C TRP A 299 -3.70 24.52 5.08
N VAL A 300 -4.11 23.74 6.09
CA VAL A 300 -5.51 23.34 6.30
C VAL A 300 -6.30 24.25 7.26
N ALA A 301 -5.68 25.26 7.85
CA ALA A 301 -6.28 26.12 8.89
C ALA A 301 -7.56 26.87 8.46
N ASP A 302 -7.80 27.04 7.17
CA ASP A 302 -8.97 27.69 6.59
C ASP A 302 -10.10 26.72 6.21
N ALA A 303 -9.95 25.40 6.45
CA ALA A 303 -10.96 24.41 6.11
C ALA A 303 -12.20 24.46 7.05
N ASP A 304 -11.99 24.64 8.35
CA ASP A 304 -13.04 24.75 9.37
C ASP A 304 -12.48 25.45 10.62
N SER A 305 -13.20 26.45 11.14
CA SER A 305 -12.71 27.29 12.25
C SER A 305 -12.58 26.54 13.56
N HIS A 306 -13.44 25.55 13.82
CA HIS A 306 -13.38 24.74 15.04
C HIS A 306 -12.25 23.71 14.95
N LEU A 307 -12.01 23.13 13.77
CA LEU A 307 -10.83 22.28 13.55
C LEU A 307 -9.53 23.08 13.66
N ALA A 308 -9.48 24.28 13.08
CA ALA A 308 -8.33 25.18 13.18
C ALA A 308 -7.99 25.52 14.63
N MET A 309 -8.98 25.86 15.45
CA MET A 309 -8.82 26.09 16.88
C MET A 309 -8.19 24.88 17.57
N ARG A 310 -8.70 23.67 17.34
CA ARG A 310 -8.18 22.44 17.94
C ARG A 310 -6.74 22.13 17.52
N MET A 311 -6.36 22.41 16.27
CA MET A 311 -4.99 22.20 15.82
C MET A 311 -4.05 23.25 16.45
N ILE A 312 -4.35 24.54 16.27
CA ILE A 312 -3.46 25.65 16.63
C ILE A 312 -3.23 25.72 18.14
N GLN A 313 -4.27 25.56 18.96
CA GLN A 313 -4.18 25.57 20.43
C GLN A 313 -3.18 24.53 20.97
N ASN A 314 -3.01 23.41 20.25
CA ASN A 314 -2.30 22.23 20.74
C ASN A 314 -0.96 21.99 20.02
N LEU A 315 -0.69 22.74 18.96
CA LEU A 315 0.50 22.57 18.11
C LEU A 315 1.81 22.89 18.86
N ALA A 316 1.82 23.89 19.75
CA ALA A 316 3.02 24.23 20.53
C ALA A 316 3.52 23.03 21.35
N VAL A 317 2.61 22.32 22.03
CA VAL A 317 2.96 21.15 22.85
C VAL A 317 3.49 20.00 21.99
N ALA A 318 2.98 19.84 20.76
CA ALA A 318 3.51 18.87 19.81
C ALA A 318 4.98 19.19 19.44
N ILE A 319 5.28 20.45 19.15
CA ILE A 319 6.65 20.94 18.86
C ILE A 319 7.57 20.72 20.07
N GLU A 320 7.11 21.06 21.27
CA GLU A 320 7.87 20.89 22.52
C GLU A 320 8.17 19.42 22.82
N SER A 321 7.37 18.47 22.30
CA SER A 321 7.59 17.04 22.51
C SER A 321 8.71 16.43 21.65
N VAL A 322 9.28 17.19 20.70
CA VAL A 322 10.44 16.72 19.90
C VAL A 322 11.60 16.37 20.85
N PRO A 323 12.16 15.15 20.80
CA PRO A 323 13.22 14.73 21.73
C PRO A 323 14.46 15.62 21.62
N GLU A 324 15.09 15.96 22.75
CA GLU A 324 16.31 16.80 22.78
C GLU A 324 17.44 16.28 21.88
N SER A 325 17.59 14.95 21.78
CA SER A 325 18.58 14.31 20.92
C SER A 325 18.38 14.63 19.43
N ASP A 326 17.15 14.92 19.01
CA ASP A 326 16.78 15.23 17.63
C ASP A 326 16.75 16.74 17.34
N ARG A 327 16.88 17.57 18.38
CA ARG A 327 17.04 19.04 18.26
C ARG A 327 18.46 19.44 17.86
N ILE A 328 19.40 18.51 17.89
CA ILE A 328 20.80 18.76 17.54
C ILE A 328 20.89 19.07 16.04
N GLY A 329 21.06 20.35 15.71
CA GLY A 329 21.03 20.85 14.32
C GLY A 329 19.82 21.75 14.01
N GLY A 330 18.85 21.83 14.94
CA GLY A 330 17.62 22.60 14.78
C GLY A 330 16.81 22.17 13.56
N TRP A 331 16.07 23.11 12.98
CA TRP A 331 15.21 22.86 11.81
C TRP A 331 15.97 22.50 10.53
N GLY A 332 17.26 22.78 10.45
CA GLY A 332 18.07 22.47 9.27
C GLY A 332 17.51 23.09 7.98
N ILE A 333 17.18 22.24 7.00
CA ILE A 333 16.60 22.64 5.71
C ILE A 333 15.08 22.80 5.76
N ASP A 334 14.43 22.38 6.85
CA ASP A 334 12.98 22.38 7.00
C ASP A 334 12.46 23.64 7.72
N ASP A 335 13.36 24.61 8.01
CA ASP A 335 12.99 25.93 8.56
C ASP A 335 11.98 26.68 7.67
N VAL A 336 12.08 26.47 6.35
CA VAL A 336 11.17 27.02 5.35
C VAL A 336 9.73 26.54 5.56
N ASP A 337 9.56 25.30 6.03
CA ASP A 337 8.25 24.69 6.25
C ASP A 337 7.62 25.24 7.53
N VAL A 338 8.42 25.46 8.59
CA VAL A 338 8.00 26.14 9.82
C VAL A 338 7.52 27.56 9.51
N ARG A 339 8.33 28.35 8.79
CA ARG A 339 7.99 29.72 8.41
C ARG A 339 6.70 29.78 7.60
N GLN A 340 6.56 28.91 6.61
CA GLN A 340 5.39 28.89 5.75
C GLN A 340 4.13 28.53 6.54
N GLY A 341 4.19 27.52 7.42
CA GLY A 341 3.06 27.13 8.26
C GLY A 341 2.63 28.25 9.20
N PHE A 342 3.56 28.90 9.90
CA PHE A 342 3.25 30.04 10.77
C PHE A 342 2.71 31.26 10.01
N ALA A 343 3.27 31.56 8.84
CA ALA A 343 2.74 32.63 7.98
C ALA A 343 1.27 32.38 7.63
N TRP A 344 0.92 31.15 7.24
CA TRP A 344 -0.46 30.80 6.93
C TRP A 344 -1.38 30.83 8.15
N ILE A 345 -0.93 30.33 9.31
CA ILE A 345 -1.74 30.41 10.53
C ILE A 345 -2.03 31.88 10.87
N SER A 346 -1.01 32.75 10.77
CA SER A 346 -1.15 34.18 11.04
C SER A 346 -2.12 34.87 10.06
N GLU A 347 -2.03 34.54 8.77
CA GLU A 347 -2.86 35.12 7.72
C GLU A 347 -4.31 34.63 7.78
N LYS A 348 -4.51 33.31 7.92
CA LYS A 348 -5.84 32.67 7.84
C LYS A 348 -6.60 32.71 9.16
N CYS A 349 -5.90 32.72 10.30
CA CYS A 349 -6.49 32.66 11.63
C CYS A 349 -5.89 33.73 12.56
N PRO A 350 -6.04 35.03 12.24
CA PRO A 350 -5.38 36.11 12.97
C PRO A 350 -5.72 36.16 14.47
N GLU A 351 -6.97 35.88 14.85
CA GLU A 351 -7.39 35.85 16.27
C GLU A 351 -6.72 34.70 17.05
N LEU A 352 -6.57 33.54 16.40
CA LEU A 352 -5.87 32.39 17.00
C LEU A 352 -4.36 32.64 17.08
N TRP A 353 -3.81 33.33 16.08
CA TRP A 353 -2.41 33.75 16.09
C TRP A 353 -2.12 34.77 17.19
N GLU A 354 -3.02 35.73 17.43
CA GLU A 354 -2.89 36.68 18.55
C GLU A 354 -2.87 35.94 19.90
N THR A 355 -3.68 34.88 20.03
CA THR A 355 -3.81 34.12 21.29
C THR A 355 -2.67 33.10 21.50
N TYR A 356 -2.28 32.37 20.45
CA TYR A 356 -1.38 31.20 20.55
C TYR A 356 -0.03 31.38 19.84
N GLY A 357 0.12 32.41 19.00
CA GLY A 357 1.29 32.63 18.15
C GLY A 357 2.60 32.76 18.94
N GLU A 358 2.61 33.51 20.06
CA GLU A 358 3.80 33.65 20.90
C GLU A 358 4.30 32.29 21.43
N GLY A 359 3.37 31.41 21.84
CA GLY A 359 3.69 30.06 22.30
C GLY A 359 4.28 29.19 21.18
N LEU A 360 3.72 29.27 19.98
CA LEU A 360 4.23 28.57 18.79
C LEU A 360 5.64 29.05 18.42
N GLU A 361 5.85 30.36 18.39
CA GLU A 361 7.16 30.94 18.08
C GLU A 361 8.22 30.55 19.11
N LYS A 362 7.86 30.54 20.40
CA LYS A 362 8.75 30.12 21.48
C LYS A 362 9.12 28.65 21.33
N ALA A 363 8.14 27.76 21.21
CA ALA A 363 8.36 26.33 21.02
C ALA A 363 9.27 26.07 19.80
N ALA A 364 9.04 26.78 18.70
CA ALA A 364 9.87 26.63 17.51
C ALA A 364 11.31 27.13 17.70
N THR A 365 11.49 28.22 18.45
CA THR A 365 12.81 28.79 18.75
C THR A 365 13.64 27.88 19.65
N GLU A 366 12.99 27.10 20.52
CA GLU A 366 13.67 26.12 21.39
C GLU A 366 14.25 24.93 20.60
N ILE A 367 13.69 24.60 19.44
CA ILE A 367 14.26 23.59 18.54
C ILE A 367 15.47 24.16 17.79
N GLY A 368 15.36 25.37 17.23
CA GLY A 368 16.45 26.02 16.52
C GLY A 368 16.04 27.27 15.74
N PRO A 369 16.97 27.89 14.99
CA PRO A 369 16.67 29.07 14.18
C PRO A 369 15.69 28.72 13.05
N TRP A 370 14.57 29.44 12.98
CA TRP A 370 13.56 29.30 11.93
C TRP A 370 13.18 30.64 11.30
N LYS A 371 13.28 31.75 12.04
CA LYS A 371 13.21 33.09 11.48
C LYS A 371 14.47 33.34 10.65
N GLU A 372 14.36 33.99 9.49
CA GLU A 372 15.53 34.33 8.68
C GLU A 372 16.56 35.07 9.53
N THR A 373 17.66 34.39 9.89
CA THR A 373 18.89 35.10 10.19
C THR A 373 19.38 35.64 8.86
N SER A 374 19.16 36.95 8.62
CA SER A 374 19.85 37.66 7.55
C SER A 374 21.30 37.17 7.48
N PRO A 375 21.78 36.66 6.33
CA PRO A 375 23.18 36.30 6.22
C PRO A 375 23.97 37.57 6.55
N ARG A 376 24.87 37.44 7.54
CA ARG A 376 25.82 38.43 8.03
C ARG A 376 26.03 39.55 7.01
N LYS A 377 25.71 40.81 7.38
CA LYS A 377 26.45 41.95 6.83
C LYS A 377 27.92 41.63 7.04
N MET A 378 28.59 41.15 6.01
CA MET A 378 30.04 41.18 5.94
C MET A 378 30.39 42.66 6.03
N SER A 379 30.73 43.10 7.24
CA SER A 379 31.45 44.34 7.46
C SER A 379 32.71 44.26 6.61
N LEU A 380 32.66 44.92 5.46
CA LEU A 380 33.85 45.21 4.66
C LEU A 380 34.85 45.89 5.61
N PRO A 381 36.12 45.45 5.66
CA PRO A 381 37.12 46.14 6.45
C PRO A 381 37.32 47.54 5.87
N PRO A 382 37.63 48.54 6.73
CA PRO A 382 37.90 49.89 6.26
C PRO A 382 39.11 49.87 5.33
N LYS A 383 38.96 50.49 4.15
CA LYS A 383 40.09 50.77 3.27
C LYS A 383 40.98 51.79 3.99
N HIS A 384 42.22 51.37 4.31
CA HIS A 384 43.31 52.28 4.63
C HIS A 384 44.02 52.72 3.36
#